data_AF-A0AAW4V8G8-F1
#
_entry.id   AF-A0AAW4V8G8-F1
#
_cell.length_a   1.000
_cell.length_b   1.000
_cell.length_c   1.000
_cell.angle_alpha   90.00
_cell.angle_beta   90.00
_cell.angle_gamma   90.00
#
_symmetry.space_group_name_H-M   'P 1'
#
loop_
_entity.id
_entity.type
_entity.pdbx_description
1 polymer ?
#
loop_
_entity_poly.entity_id
_entity_poly.type
_entity_poly.pdbx_seq_one_letter_code
_entity_poly.pdbx_strand_id
1 'polypeptide(L)'
;MKEIEYIQVGDYQLPNLKVEEMHLNRFGRAKLDYLKKHDYGLYFKLLTKNELKDYLLKVQKEADDLYDRLVEEYKVKWNVTEELKKKNQIKWVLMMNNINNCVYEIINKEIIKI
;
A
#
# COMPACT_ATOMS: atom_id res chain seq x y z
N MET A 1 6.43 15.35 26.13
CA MET A 1 6.39 13.93 26.54
C MET A 1 4.94 13.47 26.40
N LYS A 2 4.69 12.29 25.80
CA LYS A 2 3.33 11.70 25.85
C LYS A 2 3.08 11.27 27.30
N GLU A 3 1.97 11.68 27.90
CA GLU A 3 1.53 11.15 29.19
C GLU A 3 1.15 9.68 29.01
N ILE A 4 1.69 8.81 29.87
CA ILE A 4 1.43 7.37 29.83
C ILE A 4 0.39 7.08 30.91
N GLU A 5 -0.79 6.63 30.49
CA GLU A 5 -1.81 6.12 31.40
C GLU A 5 -1.36 4.76 31.96
N TYR A 6 -1.67 4.46 33.22
CA TYR A 6 -1.34 3.18 33.85
C TYR A 6 -2.62 2.41 34.20
N ILE A 7 -2.60 1.10 34.03
CA ILE A 7 -3.68 0.17 34.40
C ILE A 7 -3.22 -0.74 35.54
N GLN A 8 -4.12 -1.00 36.50
CA GLN A 8 -3.86 -1.93 37.59
C GLN A 8 -4.08 -3.37 37.10
N VAL A 9 -3.04 -4.20 37.21
CA VAL A 9 -3.09 -5.63 36.89
C VAL A 9 -2.57 -6.39 38.11
N GLY A 10 -3.49 -6.90 38.94
CA GLY A 10 -3.17 -7.48 40.24
C GLY A 10 -2.59 -6.40 41.17
N ASP A 11 -1.41 -6.67 41.72
CA ASP A 11 -0.69 -5.74 42.62
C ASP A 11 0.21 -4.74 41.88
N TYR A 12 0.26 -4.79 40.54
CA TYR A 12 1.16 -3.97 39.72
C TYR A 12 0.41 -2.91 38.92
N GLN A 13 1.03 -1.72 38.76
CA GLN A 13 0.64 -0.71 37.79
C GLN A 13 1.47 -0.87 36.52
N LEU A 14 0.82 -1.27 35.42
CA LEU A 14 1.47 -1.43 34.13
C LEU A 14 1.10 -0.26 33.21
N PRO A 15 2.06 0.29 32.44
CA PRO A 15 1.76 1.33 31.47
C PRO A 15 0.81 0.79 30.39
N ASN A 16 -0.26 1.52 30.13
CA ASN A 16 -1.28 1.24 29.13
C ASN A 16 -0.76 1.58 27.72
N LEU A 17 0.22 0.79 27.26
CA LEU A 17 0.83 0.96 25.96
C LEU A 17 -0.09 0.40 24.87
N LYS A 18 -0.83 1.28 24.20
CA LYS A 18 -1.58 0.94 22.99
C LYS A 18 -0.68 1.13 21.77
N VAL A 19 -0.49 0.07 21.00
CA VAL A 19 0.12 0.17 19.67
C VAL A 19 -0.96 0.71 18.73
N GLU A 20 -0.70 1.85 18.08
CA GLU A 20 -1.59 2.33 17.04
C GLU A 20 -1.61 1.33 15.88
N GLU A 21 -2.77 0.78 15.57
CA GLU A 21 -2.92 -0.11 14.42
C GLU A 21 -2.50 0.61 13.12
N MET A 22 -1.68 -0.07 12.33
CA MET A 22 -1.21 0.43 11.04
C MET A 22 -2.00 -0.28 9.95
N HIS A 23 -2.91 0.44 9.29
CA HIS A 23 -3.65 -0.08 8.16
C HIS A 23 -2.87 0.16 6.87
N LEU A 24 -2.15 -0.88 6.43
CA LEU A 24 -1.48 -0.90 5.12
C LEU A 24 -2.34 -1.63 4.08
N ASN A 25 -2.44 -1.03 2.89
CA ASN A 25 -3.02 -1.67 1.72
C ASN A 25 -2.04 -2.68 1.08
N ARG A 26 -2.37 -3.19 -0.12
CA ARG A 26 -1.50 -4.12 -0.87
C ARG A 26 -0.11 -3.56 -1.18
N PHE A 27 0.00 -2.27 -1.54
CA PHE A 27 1.26 -1.62 -1.92
C PHE A 27 2.12 -1.31 -0.70
N GLY A 28 1.51 -0.85 0.40
CA GLY A 28 2.20 -0.64 1.67
C GLY A 28 2.79 -1.94 2.22
N ARG A 29 2.03 -3.04 2.14
CA ARG A 29 2.53 -4.38 2.53
C ARG A 29 3.66 -4.86 1.62
N ALA A 30 3.50 -4.74 0.30
CA ALA A 30 4.53 -5.11 -0.65
C ALA A 30 5.83 -4.31 -0.42
N LYS A 31 5.73 -3.00 -0.13
CA LYS A 31 6.90 -2.17 0.20
C LYS A 31 7.55 -2.61 1.51
N LEU A 32 6.77 -2.91 2.54
CA LEU A 32 7.30 -3.41 3.80
C LEU A 32 8.06 -4.73 3.61
N ASP A 33 7.51 -5.66 2.82
CA ASP A 33 8.15 -6.93 2.52
C ASP A 33 9.43 -6.74 1.72
N TYR A 34 9.44 -5.83 0.74
CA TYR A 34 10.63 -5.44 0.00
C TYR A 34 11.72 -4.90 0.93
N LEU A 35 11.38 -3.94 1.80
CA LEU A 35 12.33 -3.36 2.75
C LEU A 35 12.94 -4.43 3.66
N LYS A 36 12.13 -5.36 4.17
CA LYS A 36 12.64 -6.44 5.02
C LYS A 36 13.60 -7.39 4.29
N LYS A 37 13.31 -7.71 3.03
CA LYS A 37 14.07 -8.72 2.25
C LYS A 37 15.29 -8.14 1.54
N HIS A 38 15.19 -6.92 1.03
CA HIS A 38 16.18 -6.36 0.10
C HIS A 38 16.85 -5.08 0.62
N ASP A 39 16.21 -4.32 1.51
CA ASP A 39 16.76 -3.06 2.05
C ASP A 39 16.60 -2.98 3.58
N TYR A 40 17.20 -3.96 4.26
CA TYR A 40 17.10 -4.07 5.72
C TYR A 40 17.73 -2.86 6.43
N GLY A 41 18.73 -2.21 5.81
CA GLY A 41 19.36 -1.01 6.34
C GLY A 41 18.39 0.16 6.44
N LEU A 42 17.64 0.44 5.36
CA LEU A 42 16.61 1.47 5.39
C LEU A 42 15.46 1.09 6.33
N TYR A 43 15.03 -0.18 6.31
CA TYR A 43 14.00 -0.68 7.23
C TYR A 43 14.37 -0.39 8.69
N PHE A 44 15.56 -0.80 9.11
CA PHE A 44 16.03 -0.63 10.48
C PHE A 44 16.17 0.85 10.86
N LYS A 45 16.71 1.67 9.95
CA LYS A 45 16.80 3.12 10.15
C LYS A 45 15.43 3.75 10.40
N LEU A 46 14.43 3.43 9.58
CA LEU A 46 13.07 3.94 9.74
C LEU A 46 12.42 3.46 11.05
N LEU A 47 12.69 2.22 11.44
CA LEU A 47 12.19 1.65 12.69
C LEU A 47 12.78 2.36 13.92
N THR A 48 14.10 2.56 13.96
CA THR A 48 14.78 3.24 15.08
C THR A 48 14.37 4.70 15.23
N LYS A 49 13.99 5.36 14.13
CA LYS A 49 13.46 6.73 14.14
C LYS A 49 11.97 6.82 14.41
N ASN A 50 11.27 5.68 14.52
CA ASN A 50 9.82 5.61 14.61
C ASN A 50 9.09 6.27 13.41
N GLU A 51 9.74 6.32 12.24
CA GLU A 51 9.23 6.95 11.00
C GLU A 51 8.69 5.91 10.00
N LEU A 52 8.79 4.61 10.31
CA LEU A 52 8.40 3.52 9.41
C LEU A 52 6.93 3.60 8.98
N LYS A 53 6.03 3.92 9.94
CA LYS A 53 4.60 4.05 9.67
C LYS A 53 4.33 5.11 8.62
N ASP A 54 4.81 6.33 8.87
CA ASP A 54 4.56 7.48 7.99
C ASP A 54 5.17 7.29 6.61
N TYR A 55 6.37 6.68 6.54
CA TYR A 55 7.00 6.31 5.28
C TYR A 55 6.12 5.37 4.45
N LEU A 56 5.64 4.27 5.05
CA LEU A 56 4.80 3.30 4.34
C LEU A 56 3.44 3.88 3.94
N LEU A 57 2.84 4.73 4.80
CA LEU A 57 1.60 5.44 4.48
C LEU A 57 1.77 6.42 3.31
N LYS A 58 2.92 7.08 3.20
CA LYS A 58 3.24 7.95 2.08
C LYS A 58 3.41 7.14 0.78
N VAL A 59 4.20 6.06 0.84
CA VAL A 59 4.46 5.21 -0.33
C VAL A 59 3.17 4.54 -0.84
N GLN A 60 2.31 4.04 0.06
CA GLN A 60 1.06 3.43 -0.39
C GLN A 60 0.14 4.44 -1.06
N LYS A 61 0.09 5.69 -0.56
CA LYS A 61 -0.73 6.74 -1.14
C LYS A 61 -0.23 7.13 -2.53
N GLU A 62 1.08 7.28 -2.67
CA GLU A 62 1.72 7.53 -3.97
C GLU A 62 1.41 6.40 -4.97
N ALA A 63 1.44 5.15 -4.52
CA ALA A 63 1.11 4.00 -5.36
C ALA A 63 -0.37 3.93 -5.75
N ASP A 64 -1.29 4.23 -4.83
CA ASP A 64 -2.73 4.29 -5.11
C ASP A 64 -3.06 5.44 -6.09
N ASP A 65 -2.51 6.65 -5.84
CA ASP A 65 -2.71 7.80 -6.72
C ASP A 65 -2.19 7.51 -8.14
N LEU A 66 -1.03 6.84 -8.25
CA LEU A 66 -0.48 6.42 -9.54
C LEU A 66 -1.34 5.33 -10.20
N TYR A 67 -1.83 4.36 -9.42
CA TYR A 67 -2.69 3.29 -9.90
C TYR A 67 -3.97 3.85 -10.53
N ASP A 68 -4.68 4.70 -9.80
CA ASP A 68 -5.95 5.26 -10.26
C ASP A 68 -5.77 6.09 -11.53
N ARG A 69 -4.71 6.90 -11.57
CA ARG A 69 -4.37 7.70 -12.76
C ARG A 69 -4.10 6.82 -13.97
N LEU A 70 -3.22 5.83 -13.85
CA LEU A 70 -2.83 4.98 -14.97
C LEU A 70 -4.00 4.12 -15.45
N VAL A 71 -4.79 3.55 -14.54
CA VAL A 71 -5.97 2.77 -14.91
C VAL A 71 -6.91 3.58 -15.80
N GLU A 72 -7.15 4.85 -15.47
CA GLU A 72 -8.03 5.70 -16.28
C GLU A 72 -7.40 6.04 -17.64
N GLU A 73 -6.10 6.37 -17.67
CA GLU A 73 -5.37 6.60 -18.93
C GLU A 73 -5.43 5.38 -19.87
N TYR A 74 -5.24 4.17 -19.33
CA TYR A 74 -5.27 2.94 -20.12
C TYR A 74 -6.68 2.57 -20.58
N LYS A 75 -7.73 2.83 -19.79
CA LYS A 75 -9.12 2.62 -20.23
C LYS A 75 -9.43 3.45 -21.46
N VAL A 76 -9.04 4.74 -21.44
CA VAL A 76 -9.23 5.64 -22.59
C VAL A 76 -8.40 5.16 -23.77
N LYS A 77 -7.12 4.85 -23.56
CA LYS A 77 -6.19 4.41 -24.62
C LYS A 77 -6.63 3.11 -25.31
N TRP A 78 -7.18 2.15 -24.56
CA TRP A 78 -7.63 0.85 -25.08
C TRP A 78 -9.13 0.79 -25.38
N ASN A 79 -9.82 1.93 -25.28
CA ASN A 79 -11.25 2.05 -25.54
C ASN A 79 -12.11 1.05 -24.75
N VAL A 80 -11.77 0.85 -23.47
CA VAL A 80 -12.51 -0.04 -22.56
C VAL A 80 -13.70 0.72 -21.99
N THR A 81 -14.84 0.64 -22.68
CA THR A 81 -16.06 1.40 -22.35
C THR A 81 -17.14 0.53 -21.69
N GLU A 82 -18.13 1.19 -21.07
CA GLU A 82 -19.33 0.50 -20.58
C GLU A 82 -20.18 -0.08 -21.72
N GLU A 83 -20.07 0.43 -22.95
CA GLU A 83 -20.70 -0.18 -24.11
C GLU A 83 -20.08 -1.53 -24.45
N LEU A 84 -18.74 -1.64 -24.37
CA LEU A 84 -18.04 -2.91 -24.54
C LEU A 84 -18.50 -3.93 -23.48
N LYS A 85 -18.69 -3.48 -22.25
CA LYS A 85 -19.18 -4.31 -21.14
C LYS A 85 -20.58 -4.87 -21.41
N LYS A 86 -21.50 -4.06 -21.94
CA LYS A 86 -22.86 -4.48 -22.30
C LYS A 86 -22.88 -5.47 -23.47
N LYS A 87 -22.01 -5.26 -24.47
CA LYS A 87 -21.93 -6.11 -25.67
C LYS A 87 -21.19 -7.43 -25.41
N ASN A 88 -20.10 -7.38 -24.63
CA ASN A 88 -19.26 -8.53 -24.34
C ASN A 88 -18.53 -8.35 -23.00
N GLN A 89 -19.20 -8.76 -21.93
CA GLN A 89 -18.69 -8.67 -20.57
C GLN A 89 -17.38 -9.44 -20.35
N ILE A 90 -17.23 -10.62 -20.96
CA ILE A 90 -16.01 -11.45 -20.83
C ILE A 90 -14.80 -10.70 -21.39
N LYS A 91 -14.94 -10.12 -22.60
CA LYS A 91 -13.88 -9.33 -23.23
C LYS A 91 -13.55 -8.08 -22.42
N TRP A 92 -14.55 -7.42 -21.85
CA TRP A 92 -14.34 -6.26 -20.98
C TRP A 92 -13.53 -6.61 -19.73
N VAL A 93 -13.88 -7.72 -19.05
CA VAL A 93 -13.12 -8.20 -17.87
C VAL A 93 -11.68 -8.55 -18.25
N LEU A 94 -11.47 -9.24 -19.38
CA LEU A 94 -10.13 -9.56 -19.87
C LEU A 94 -9.28 -8.30 -20.10
N MET A 95 -9.85 -7.28 -20.75
CA MET A 95 -9.15 -6.02 -20.98
C MET A 95 -8.86 -5.28 -19.68
N MET A 96 -9.82 -5.22 -18.76
CA MET A 96 -9.61 -4.58 -17.45
C MET A 96 -8.51 -5.28 -16.64
N ASN A 97 -8.45 -6.62 -16.69
CA ASN A 97 -7.38 -7.38 -16.06
C ASN A 97 -6.01 -7.10 -16.69
N ASN A 98 -5.94 -7.00 -18.03
CA ASN A 98 -4.71 -6.63 -18.71
C ASN A 98 -4.23 -5.22 -18.30
N ILE A 99 -5.15 -4.26 -18.20
CA ILE A 99 -4.83 -2.91 -17.71
C ILE A 99 -4.26 -2.99 -16.30
N ASN A 100 -4.96 -3.66 -15.39
CA ASN A 100 -4.51 -3.81 -14.02
C ASN A 100 -3.11 -4.42 -13.95
N ASN A 101 -2.85 -5.50 -14.70
CA ASN A 101 -1.53 -6.13 -14.74
C ASN A 101 -0.43 -5.17 -15.21
N CYS A 102 -0.64 -4.43 -16.30
CA CYS A 102 0.33 -3.44 -16.78
C CYS A 102 0.58 -2.34 -15.73
N VAL A 103 -0.47 -1.85 -15.07
CA VAL A 103 -0.33 -0.83 -14.03
C VAL A 103 0.42 -1.37 -12.81
N TYR A 104 0.13 -2.60 -12.38
CA TYR A 104 0.86 -3.26 -11.30
C TYR A 104 2.35 -3.42 -11.61
N GLU A 105 2.70 -3.82 -12.83
CA GLU A 105 4.10 -3.94 -13.25
C GLU A 105 4.83 -2.59 -13.15
N ILE A 106 4.19 -1.50 -13.59
CA ILE A 106 4.76 -0.15 -13.49
C ILE A 106 4.99 0.23 -12.02
N ILE A 107 3.97 0.08 -11.16
CA ILE A 107 4.07 0.42 -9.74
C ILE A 107 5.12 -0.42 -9.02
N ASN A 108 5.18 -1.72 -9.33
CA ASN A 108 6.17 -2.61 -8.75
C ASN A 108 7.58 -2.17 -9.11
N LYS A 109 7.80 -1.73 -10.35
CA LYS A 109 9.11 -1.26 -10.81
C LYS A 109 9.49 0.12 -10.27
N GLU A 110 8.57 1.07 -10.30
CA GLU A 110 8.85 2.48 -9.99
C GLU A 110 8.84 2.77 -8.48
N ILE A 111 7.88 2.21 -7.75
CA ILE A 111 7.64 2.56 -6.34
C ILE A 111 8.17 1.47 -5.41
N ILE A 112 7.77 0.22 -5.64
CA ILE A 112 8.07 -0.87 -4.70
C ILE A 112 9.51 -1.37 -4.88
N LYS A 113 9.97 -1.44 -6.14
CA LYS A 113 11.25 -1.99 -6.63
C LYS A 113 11.37 -3.51 -6.54
N ILE A 114 10.25 -4.22 -6.79
CA ILE A 114 10.20 -5.70 -6.90
C ILE A 114 10.23 -6.11 -8.36
#